data_AF-A0A285S4J2-F1
#
_entry.id   AF-A0A285S4J2-F1
#
_cell.length_a   1.000
_cell.length_b   1.000
_cell.length_c   1.000
_cell.angle_alpha   90.00
_cell.angle_beta   90.00
_cell.angle_gamma   90.00
#
_symmetry.space_group_name_H-M   'P 1'
#
loop_
_entity.id
_entity.type
_entity.pdbx_description
1 polymer ?
#
loop_
_entity_poly.entity_id
_entity_poly.type
_entity_poly.pdbx_seq_one_letter_code
_entity_poly.pdbx_strand_id
1 'polypeptide(L)'
;MEQSEELKELKDALEILEYHYSEYKEYKSKSKRGRSKDREYALSEMMAHAKFLQNCLSTPTIFPLIANGSPFQLESFWKFADSDMPEYLEKIKRRIEELEKQFPV
;
A
#
# COMPACT_ATOMS: atom_id res chain seq x y z
N MET A 1 9.99 -8.65 22.74
CA MET A 1 8.70 -9.19 22.28
C MET A 1 8.01 -8.22 21.34
N GLU A 2 7.80 -6.95 21.71
CA GLU A 2 7.16 -5.96 20.81
C GLU A 2 7.91 -5.71 19.49
N GLN A 3 9.25 -5.67 19.47
CA GLN A 3 9.99 -5.38 18.23
C GLN A 3 10.03 -6.55 17.22
N SER A 4 9.88 -7.80 17.68
CA SER A 4 9.68 -8.93 16.75
C SER A 4 8.27 -8.93 16.17
N GLU A 5 7.32 -8.36 16.90
CA GLU A 5 5.94 -8.17 16.45
C GLU A 5 5.86 -7.04 15.43
N GLU A 6 6.51 -5.89 15.66
CA GLU A 6 6.66 -4.81 14.67
C GLU A 6 7.27 -5.34 13.36
N LEU A 7 8.39 -6.07 13.43
CA LEU A 7 9.04 -6.61 12.23
C LEU A 7 8.11 -7.56 11.45
N LYS A 8 7.36 -8.41 12.16
CA LYS A 8 6.41 -9.32 11.54
C LYS A 8 5.26 -8.55 10.88
N GLU A 9 4.65 -7.61 11.60
CA GLU A 9 3.57 -6.76 11.09
C GLU A 9 3.99 -5.99 9.84
N LEU A 10 5.21 -5.45 9.82
CA LEU A 10 5.73 -4.73 8.66
C LEU A 10 5.95 -5.65 7.45
N LYS A 11 6.43 -6.88 7.66
CA LYS A 11 6.59 -7.87 6.58
C LYS A 11 5.23 -8.30 6.02
N ASP A 12 4.28 -8.62 6.89
CA ASP A 12 2.91 -9.00 6.50
C ASP A 12 2.23 -7.84 5.76
N ALA A 13 2.37 -6.60 6.26
CA ALA A 13 1.84 -5.41 5.60
C ALA A 13 2.51 -5.16 4.23
N LEU A 14 3.82 -5.35 4.12
CA LEU A 14 4.55 -5.16 2.86
C LEU A 14 4.03 -6.12 1.78
N GLU A 15 3.84 -7.40 2.10
CA GLU A 15 3.30 -8.40 1.16
C GLU A 15 1.90 -8.00 0.68
N ILE A 16 1.02 -7.62 1.61
CA ILE A 16 -0.34 -7.16 1.32
C ILE A 16 -0.31 -5.91 0.40
N LEU A 17 0.52 -4.92 0.73
CA LEU A 17 0.62 -3.68 -0.04
C LEU A 17 1.14 -3.93 -1.46
N GLU A 18 2.16 -4.78 -1.62
CA GLU A 18 2.70 -5.14 -2.94
C GLU A 18 1.67 -5.88 -3.79
N TYR A 19 0.95 -6.84 -3.21
CA TYR A 19 -0.13 -7.56 -3.89
C TYR A 19 -1.25 -6.62 -4.35
N HIS A 20 -1.84 -5.86 -3.41
CA HIS A 20 -2.96 -4.98 -3.76
C HIS A 20 -2.55 -3.84 -4.70
N TYR A 21 -1.29 -3.39 -4.65
CA TYR A 21 -0.80 -2.39 -5.60
C TYR A 21 -0.60 -2.97 -7.01
N SER A 22 -0.15 -4.21 -7.12
CA SER A 22 -0.10 -4.91 -8.40
C SER A 22 -1.50 -5.04 -9.02
N GLU A 23 -2.46 -5.54 -8.25
CA GLU A 23 -3.85 -5.69 -8.70
C GLU A 23 -4.49 -4.35 -9.05
N TYR A 24 -4.28 -3.30 -8.25
CA TYR A 24 -4.73 -1.94 -8.56
C TYR A 24 -4.26 -1.50 -9.95
N LYS A 25 -2.96 -1.68 -10.27
CA LYS A 25 -2.40 -1.32 -11.58
C LYS A 25 -3.01 -2.14 -12.72
N GLU A 26 -3.22 -3.43 -12.49
CA GLU A 26 -3.85 -4.31 -13.47
C GLU A 26 -5.28 -3.88 -13.78
N TYR A 27 -6.11 -3.69 -12.76
CA TYR A 27 -7.48 -3.24 -12.92
C TYR A 27 -7.60 -1.82 -13.46
N LYS A 28 -6.66 -0.92 -13.13
CA LYS A 28 -6.55 0.42 -13.74
C LYS A 28 -6.25 0.36 -15.24
N SER A 29 -5.47 -0.62 -15.69
CA SER A 29 -5.22 -0.86 -17.11
C SER A 29 -6.47 -1.44 -17.80
N LYS A 30 -7.11 -2.43 -17.17
CA LYS A 30 -8.35 -3.06 -17.67
C LYS A 30 -9.51 -2.08 -17.76
N SER A 31 -9.67 -1.16 -16.81
CA SER A 31 -10.76 -0.17 -16.82
C SER A 31 -10.71 0.80 -18.01
N LYS A 32 -9.56 0.89 -18.69
CA LYS A 32 -9.38 1.70 -19.89
C LYS A 32 -9.66 0.95 -21.21
N ARG A 33 -9.93 -0.36 -21.17
CA ARG A 33 -10.02 -1.23 -22.36
C ARG A 33 -11.25 -2.15 -22.30
N GLY A 34 -11.76 -2.58 -23.46
CA GLY A 34 -12.86 -3.55 -23.53
C GLY A 34 -14.27 -2.93 -23.52
N ARG A 35 -15.29 -3.76 -23.29
CA ARG A 35 -16.71 -3.36 -23.30
C ARG A 35 -17.07 -2.57 -22.03
N SER A 36 -18.14 -1.78 -22.08
CA SER A 36 -18.52 -0.91 -20.94
C SER A 36 -18.64 -1.66 -19.61
N LYS A 37 -19.35 -2.80 -19.60
CA LYS A 37 -19.53 -3.62 -18.39
C LYS A 37 -18.20 -4.13 -17.83
N ASP A 38 -17.29 -4.56 -18.71
CA ASP A 38 -15.98 -5.08 -18.30
C ASP A 38 -15.13 -3.94 -17.70
N ARG A 39 -15.23 -2.72 -18.25
CA ARG A 39 -14.56 -1.53 -17.73
C ARG A 39 -15.12 -1.06 -16.39
N GLU A 40 -16.44 -1.08 -16.24
CA GLU A 40 -17.13 -0.72 -14.98
C GLU A 40 -16.75 -1.68 -13.86
N TYR A 41 -16.74 -2.99 -14.14
CA TYR A 41 -16.25 -3.99 -13.20
C TYR A 41 -14.78 -3.72 -12.82
N ALA A 42 -13.91 -3.53 -13.81
CA ALA A 42 -12.50 -3.25 -13.53
C ALA A 42 -12.30 -1.94 -12.75
N LEU A 43 -13.12 -0.92 -12.98
CA LEU A 43 -13.08 0.32 -12.19
C LEU A 43 -13.49 0.06 -10.73
N SER A 44 -14.52 -0.75 -10.50
CA SER A 44 -14.95 -1.15 -9.17
C SER A 44 -13.85 -1.91 -8.42
N GLU A 45 -13.22 -2.90 -9.06
CA GLU A 45 -12.11 -3.66 -8.47
C GLU A 45 -10.90 -2.75 -8.19
N MET A 46 -10.52 -1.88 -9.14
CA MET A 46 -9.45 -0.89 -8.93
C MET A 46 -9.71 -0.04 -7.67
N MET A 47 -10.94 0.45 -7.49
CA MET A 47 -11.33 1.24 -6.31
C MET A 47 -11.30 0.41 -5.02
N ALA A 48 -11.69 -0.87 -5.08
CA ALA A 48 -11.60 -1.77 -3.94
C ALA A 48 -10.14 -1.99 -3.50
N HIS A 49 -9.23 -2.29 -4.43
CA HIS A 49 -7.80 -2.41 -4.13
C HIS A 49 -7.21 -1.11 -3.59
N ALA A 50 -7.57 0.05 -4.16
CA ALA A 50 -7.14 1.34 -3.63
C ALA A 50 -7.60 1.59 -2.19
N LYS A 51 -8.83 1.19 -1.85
CA LYS A 51 -9.35 1.28 -0.48
C LYS A 51 -8.63 0.33 0.48
N PHE A 52 -8.32 -0.89 0.05
CA PHE A 52 -7.51 -1.82 0.85
C PHE A 52 -6.12 -1.26 1.15
N LEU A 53 -5.43 -0.73 0.13
CA LEU A 53 -4.15 -0.04 0.30
C LEU A 53 -4.26 1.10 1.31
N GLN A 54 -5.23 1.99 1.13
CA GLN A 54 -5.46 3.12 2.02
C GLN A 54 -5.67 2.68 3.48
N ASN A 55 -6.47 1.63 3.71
CA ASN A 55 -6.71 1.10 5.04
C ASN A 55 -5.43 0.53 5.68
N CYS A 56 -4.65 -0.24 4.93
CA CYS A 56 -3.39 -0.81 5.40
C CYS A 56 -2.37 0.30 5.74
N LEU A 57 -2.26 1.32 4.88
CA LEU A 57 -1.40 2.49 5.08
C LEU A 57 -1.83 3.35 6.28
N SER A 58 -3.10 3.29 6.68
CA SER A 58 -3.65 4.04 7.81
C SER A 58 -3.48 3.33 9.17
N THR A 59 -2.88 2.14 9.19
CA THR A 59 -2.63 1.42 10.45
C THR A 59 -1.58 2.14 11.31
N PRO A 60 -1.64 2.02 12.65
CA PRO A 60 -0.68 2.66 13.55
C PRO A 60 0.77 2.24 13.30
N THR A 61 0.99 1.04 12.78
CA THR A 61 2.33 0.51 12.46
C THR A 61 2.90 1.15 11.19
N ILE A 62 2.06 1.44 10.18
CA ILE A 62 2.52 1.92 8.87
C ILE A 62 2.44 3.44 8.74
N PHE A 63 1.35 4.06 9.20
CA PHE A 63 1.09 5.48 8.98
C PHE A 63 2.25 6.38 9.42
N PRO A 64 2.85 6.20 10.63
CA PRO A 64 3.96 7.03 11.07
C PRO A 64 5.21 6.93 10.19
N LEU A 65 5.42 5.80 9.50
CA LEU A 65 6.57 5.60 8.61
C LEU A 65 6.43 6.41 7.33
N ILE A 66 5.21 6.56 6.82
CA ILE A 66 4.94 7.20 5.54
C ILE A 66 4.51 8.66 5.66
N ALA A 67 4.13 9.11 6.86
CA ALA A 67 3.59 10.43 7.12
C ALA A 67 4.56 11.54 6.69
N ASN A 68 4.04 12.54 5.99
CA ASN A 68 4.77 13.71 5.52
C ASN A 68 4.37 15.02 6.24
N GLY A 69 3.58 14.91 7.31
CA GLY A 69 3.06 16.04 8.08
C GLY A 69 1.74 16.60 7.57
N SER A 70 1.22 16.16 6.42
CA SER A 70 -0.10 16.54 5.93
C SER A 70 -1.20 15.67 6.55
N PRO A 71 -2.23 16.26 7.18
CA PRO A 71 -3.39 15.51 7.68
C PRO A 71 -4.26 14.92 6.55
N PHE A 72 -4.07 15.39 5.30
CA PHE A 72 -4.84 14.98 4.13
C PHE A 72 -4.07 14.04 3.20
N GLN A 73 -2.91 13.53 3.63
CA GLN A 73 -2.00 12.74 2.79
C GLN A 73 -2.68 11.55 2.08
N LEU A 74 -3.63 10.88 2.74
CA LEU A 74 -4.34 9.73 2.17
C LEU A 74 -5.72 10.09 1.61
N GLU A 75 -6.11 11.36 1.58
CA GLU A 75 -7.38 11.77 0.97
C GLU A 75 -7.35 11.57 -0.54
N SER A 76 -8.45 11.05 -1.10
CA SER A 76 -8.51 10.71 -2.53
C SER A 76 -7.36 9.80 -3.01
N PHE A 77 -6.81 8.95 -2.13
CA PHE A 77 -5.63 8.11 -2.38
C PHE A 77 -5.61 7.43 -3.76
N TRP A 78 -6.73 6.89 -4.24
CA TRP A 78 -6.82 6.24 -5.55
C TRP A 78 -6.34 7.10 -6.74
N LYS A 79 -6.35 8.44 -6.61
CA LYS A 79 -5.86 9.38 -7.63
C LYS A 79 -4.33 9.45 -7.67
N PHE A 80 -3.69 9.26 -6.52
CA PHE A 80 -2.24 9.44 -6.30
C PHE A 80 -1.52 8.11 -6.04
N ALA A 81 -2.23 6.99 -6.00
CA ALA A 81 -1.65 5.68 -5.70
C ALA A 81 -0.42 5.33 -6.57
N ASP A 82 -0.40 5.71 -7.87
CA ASP A 82 0.76 5.45 -8.75
C ASP A 82 1.99 6.30 -8.38
N SER A 83 1.79 7.54 -7.90
CA SER A 83 2.89 8.42 -7.49
C SER A 83 3.39 8.09 -6.09
N ASP A 84 2.47 7.75 -5.18
CA ASP A 84 2.75 7.69 -3.75
C ASP A 84 3.24 6.31 -3.31
N MET A 85 2.65 5.23 -3.84
CA MET A 85 2.96 3.86 -3.41
C MET A 85 4.44 3.48 -3.51
N PRO A 86 5.19 3.85 -4.58
CA PRO A 86 6.61 3.54 -4.65
C PRO A 86 7.40 4.07 -3.44
N GLU A 87 7.14 5.32 -3.04
CA GLU A 87 7.81 5.93 -1.88
C GLU A 87 7.39 5.24 -0.58
N TYR A 88 6.10 4.95 -0.42
CA TYR A 88 5.58 4.27 0.78
C TYR A 88 6.18 2.88 0.95
N LEU A 89 6.22 2.08 -0.12
CA LEU A 89 6.84 0.75 -0.10
C LEU A 89 8.33 0.82 0.23
N GLU A 90 9.04 1.81 -0.29
CA GLU A 90 10.46 1.98 0.00
C GLU A 90 10.71 2.31 1.48
N LYS A 91 9.91 3.21 2.07
CA LYS A 91 10.00 3.54 3.51
C LYS A 91 9.76 2.32 4.40
N ILE A 92 8.76 1.49 4.06
CA ILE A 92 8.46 0.26 4.80
C ILE A 92 9.62 -0.74 4.68
N LYS A 93 10.14 -0.96 3.46
CA LYS A 93 11.29 -1.85 3.22
C LYS A 93 12.52 -1.42 4.01
N ARG A 94 12.84 -0.12 4.00
CA ARG A 94 13.96 0.43 4.78
C ARG A 94 13.80 0.17 6.28
N ARG A 95 12.59 0.35 6.83
CA ARG A 95 12.32 0.08 8.25
C ARG A 95 12.51 -1.40 8.59
N ILE A 96 12.05 -2.31 7.72
CA ILE A 96 12.28 -3.76 7.87
C ILE A 96 13.78 -4.06 7.90
N GLU A 97 14.55 -3.54 6.94
CA GLU A 97 16.01 -3.74 6.89
C GLU A 97 16.74 -3.21 8.14
N GLU A 98 16.31 -2.06 8.66
CA GLU A 98 16.85 -1.48 9.90
C GLU A 98 16.60 -2.37 11.10
N LEU A 99 15.39 -2.94 11.21
CA LEU A 99 15.03 -3.86 12.28
C LEU A 99 15.78 -5.19 12.16
N GLU A 100 15.94 -5.73 10.96
CA GLU A 100 16.72 -6.96 10.73
C GLU A 100 18.20 -6.80 11.08
N LYS A 101 18.80 -5.64 10.77
CA LYS A 101 20.20 -5.34 11.12
C LYS A 101 20.42 -5.14 12.62
N GLN A 102 19.42 -4.64 13.33
CA GLN A 102 19.47 -4.48 14.79
C GLN A 102 19.38 -5.83 15.51
N PHE A 103 18.79 -6.85 14.86
CA PHE A 103 18.61 -8.19 15.41
C PHE A 103 19.02 -9.25 14.39
N PRO A 104 20.34 -9.40 14.13
CA PRO A 104 20.83 -10.51 13.32
C PRO A 104 20.46 -11.80 14.05
N VAL A 105 19.56 -12.58 13.45
CA VAL A 105 19.18 -13.92 13.90
C VAL A 105 20.38 -14.86 13.82
#